data_AF-A0A923ZJ62-F1
#
_entry.id   AF-A0A923ZJ62-F1
#
_cell.length_a   1.000
_cell.length_b   1.000
_cell.length_c   1.000
_cell.angle_alpha   90.00
_cell.angle_beta   90.00
_cell.angle_gamma   90.00
#
_symmetry.space_group_name_H-M   'P 1'
#
loop_
_entity.id
_entity.type
_entity.pdbx_description
1 polymer ?
#
loop_
_entity_poly.entity_id
_entity_poly.type
_entity_poly.pdbx_seq_one_letter_code
_entity_poly.pdbx_strand_id
1 'polypeptide(L)' 'MTESEMDIKVTDLPATVLAYVKERYKGKTIKVGAKITTADSTVNYEAEVDGKDVIFYTNGKFLKEVKD' A
#
# COMPACT_ATOMS: atom_id res chain seq x y z
N MET A 1 21.25 3.90 0.07
CA MET A 1 20.26 4.90 -0.39
C MET A 1 19.31 5.17 0.76
N THR A 2 18.64 6.31 0.79
CA THR A 2 17.49 6.51 1.71
C THR A 2 16.24 5.91 1.07
N GLU A 3 15.23 5.59 1.87
CA GLU A 3 13.93 5.22 1.32
C GLU A 3 13.29 6.42 0.58
N SER A 4 12.41 6.12 -0.36
CA SER A 4 11.60 7.10 -1.07
C SER A 4 10.18 6.60 -1.27
N GLU A 5 9.22 7.50 -1.19
CA GLU A 5 7.82 7.22 -1.43
C GLU A 5 7.30 8.12 -2.56
N MET A 6 6.44 7.55 -3.40
CA MET A 6 5.81 8.26 -4.50
C MET A 6 4.34 7.92 -4.58
N ASP A 7 3.49 8.93 -4.42
CA ASP A 7 2.05 8.82 -4.65
C ASP A 7 1.76 8.31 -6.06
N ILE A 8 0.81 7.39 -6.13
CA ILE A 8 0.26 6.84 -7.36
C ILE A 8 -1.27 6.89 -7.28
N LYS A 9 -1.94 6.74 -8.42
CA LYS A 9 -3.40 6.59 -8.37
C LYS A 9 -3.72 5.28 -7.67
N VAL A 10 -4.79 5.27 -6.86
CA VAL A 10 -5.30 4.04 -6.25
C VAL A 10 -5.59 2.96 -7.30
N THR A 11 -5.99 3.36 -8.52
CA THR A 11 -6.21 2.45 -9.66
C THR A 11 -4.93 1.81 -10.21
N ASP A 12 -3.76 2.36 -9.89
CA ASP A 12 -2.45 1.83 -10.31
C ASP A 12 -1.92 0.79 -9.30
N LEU A 13 -2.57 0.62 -8.15
CA LEU A 13 -2.27 -0.47 -7.22
C LEU A 13 -2.65 -1.82 -7.84
N PRO A 14 -1.92 -2.90 -7.49
CA PRO A 14 -2.31 -4.25 -7.92
C PRO A 14 -3.75 -4.57 -7.53
N ALA A 15 -4.50 -5.24 -8.42
CA ALA A 15 -5.89 -5.61 -8.15
C ALA A 15 -6.08 -6.44 -6.87
N THR A 16 -5.07 -7.22 -6.49
CA THR A 16 -5.02 -8.00 -5.24
C THR A 16 -4.99 -7.11 -4.00
N VAL A 17 -4.36 -5.94 -4.06
CA VAL A 17 -4.37 -4.92 -2.98
C VAL A 17 -5.78 -4.36 -2.82
N LEU A 18 -6.42 -3.97 -3.94
CA LEU A 18 -7.80 -3.46 -3.91
C LEU A 18 -8.78 -4.50 -3.33
N ALA A 19 -8.63 -5.76 -3.72
CA ALA A 19 -9.42 -6.87 -3.20
C ALA A 19 -9.20 -7.07 -1.69
N TYR A 20 -7.93 -7.08 -1.25
CA TYR A 20 -7.59 -7.22 0.17
C TYR A 20 -8.22 -6.11 1.02
N VAL A 21 -8.11 -4.86 0.58
CA VAL A 21 -8.69 -3.73 1.31
C VAL A 21 -10.22 -3.87 1.39
N LYS A 22 -10.88 -4.19 0.27
CA LYS A 22 -12.34 -4.38 0.23
C LYS A 22 -12.81 -5.49 1.18
N GLU A 23 -12.06 -6.58 1.29
CA GLU A 23 -12.40 -7.71 2.15
C GLU A 23 -12.12 -7.41 3.64
N ARG A 24 -10.96 -6.81 3.93
CA ARG A 24 -10.44 -6.68 5.30
C ARG A 24 -10.87 -5.40 6.01
N TYR A 25 -11.15 -4.33 5.26
CA TYR A 25 -11.56 -3.01 5.74
C TYR A 25 -12.92 -2.64 5.15
N LYS A 26 -13.93 -3.48 5.42
CA LYS A 26 -15.28 -3.33 4.87
C LYS A 26 -15.87 -1.95 5.18
N GLY A 27 -16.39 -1.29 4.14
CA GLY A 27 -16.96 0.06 4.25
C GLY A 27 -15.92 1.18 4.34
N LYS A 28 -14.62 0.87 4.29
CA LYS A 28 -13.55 1.86 4.19
C LYS A 28 -13.07 1.98 2.74
N THR A 29 -12.47 3.11 2.43
CA THR A 29 -11.87 3.42 1.13
C THR A 29 -10.38 3.66 1.29
N ILE A 30 -9.62 3.35 0.25
CA ILE A 30 -8.22 3.75 0.14
C ILE A 30 -8.18 5.27 -0.10
N LYS A 31 -7.48 6.01 0.76
CA LYS A 31 -7.31 7.46 0.61
C LYS A 31 -6.13 7.79 -0.30
N VAL A 32 -5.01 7.12 -0.07
CA VAL A 32 -3.76 7.30 -0.79
C VAL A 32 -3.24 5.94 -1.23
N GLY A 33 -2.67 5.88 -2.43
CA GLY A 33 -1.85 4.75 -2.87
C GLY A 33 -0.44 5.27 -3.12
N ALA A 34 0.58 4.52 -2.68
CA ALA A 34 1.96 4.91 -2.91
C ALA A 34 2.83 3.72 -3.34
N LYS A 35 3.92 4.03 -4.05
CA LYS A 35 5.02 3.11 -4.30
C LYS A 35 6.18 3.49 -3.40
N ILE A 36 6.56 2.56 -2.53
CA ILE A 36 7.70 2.70 -1.63
C ILE A 36 8.90 2.01 -2.27
N THR A 37 10.03 2.71 -2.34
CA THR A 37 11.33 2.12 -2.65
C THR A 37 12.20 2.24 -1.41
N THR A 38 12.51 1.11 -0.78
CA THR A 38 13.31 1.05 0.45
C THR A 38 14.79 1.34 0.18
N ALA A 39 15.56 1.56 1.26
CA ALA A 39 16.99 1.80 1.19
C ALA A 39 17.80 0.68 0.49
N ASP A 40 17.29 -0.55 0.50
CA ASP A 40 17.86 -1.73 -0.16
C ASP A 40 17.33 -1.96 -1.59
N SER A 41 16.61 -0.98 -2.16
CA SER A 41 15.99 -1.02 -3.50
C SER A 41 14.82 -2.00 -3.64
N THR A 42 14.28 -2.53 -2.54
CA THR A 42 13.01 -3.28 -2.57
C THR A 42 11.85 -2.34 -2.85
N VAL A 43 10.92 -2.78 -3.70
CA VAL A 43 9.69 -2.05 -3.98
C VAL A 43 8.53 -2.66 -3.21
N ASN A 44 7.74 -1.82 -2.56
CA ASN A 44 6.46 -2.19 -1.96
C ASN A 44 5.37 -1.21 -2.43
N TYR A 45 4.12 -1.62 -2.24
CA TYR A 45 2.96 -0.77 -2.43
C TYR A 45 2.34 -0.46 -1.08
N GLU A 46 1.77 0.73 -0.98
CA GLU A 46 0.99 1.17 0.16
C GLU A 46 -0.44 1.50 -0.27
N ALA A 47 -1.38 1.17 0.60
CA ALA A 47 -2.71 1.74 0.60
C ALA A 47 -3.01 2.36 1.98
N GLU A 48 -3.18 3.68 2.05
CA GLU A 48 -3.62 4.35 3.27
C GLU A 48 -5.12 4.09 3.48
N VAL A 49 -5.47 3.42 4.57
CA VAL A 49 -6.85 3.05 4.91
C VAL A 49 -7.08 3.31 6.40
N ASP A 50 -8.08 4.14 6.71
CA ASP A 50 -8.53 4.42 8.09
C ASP A 50 -7.41 4.96 9.01
N GLY A 51 -6.47 5.74 8.44
CA GLY A 51 -5.32 6.29 9.18
C GLY A 51 -4.23 5.26 9.47
N LYS A 52 -4.09 4.28 8.58
CA LYS A 52 -3.03 3.26 8.62
C LYS A 52 -2.44 3.07 7.23
N ASP A 53 -1.15 2.81 7.20
CA ASP A 53 -0.43 2.44 6.00
C ASP A 53 -0.43 0.92 5.90
N VAL A 54 -1.19 0.41 4.95
CA VAL A 54 -1.26 -1.03 4.68
C VAL A 54 -0.25 -1.33 3.58
N ILE A 55 0.84 -2.00 3.95
CA ILE A 55 1.99 -2.24 3.06
C ILE A 55 1.88 -3.64 2.45
N PHE A 56 2.18 -3.72 1.15
CA PHE A 56 2.12 -4.92 0.33
C PHE A 56 3.42 -5.11 -0.44
N TYR A 57 3.79 -6.37 -0.67
CA TYR A 57 4.81 -6.71 -1.66
C TYR A 57 4.33 -6.35 -3.08
N THR A 58 5.26 -6.30 -4.05
CA THR A 58 4.92 -6.03 -5.47
C THR A 58 3.92 -7.02 -6.09
N ASN A 59 3.85 -8.24 -5.59
CA ASN A 59 2.84 -9.23 -5.99
C ASN A 59 1.46 -9.01 -5.33
N GLY A 60 1.32 -7.96 -4.52
CA GLY A 60 0.12 -7.58 -3.78
C GLY A 60 -0.19 -8.44 -2.56
N LYS A 61 0.76 -9.28 -2.11
CA LYS A 61 0.64 -9.97 -0.82
C LYS A 61 0.83 -8.98 0.32
N PHE A 62 -0.05 -9.01 1.31
CA PHE A 62 0.08 -8.22 2.54
C PHE A 62 1.44 -8.47 3.23
N LEU A 63 2.13 -7.39 3.57
CA LEU A 63 3.40 -7.40 4.29
C LEU A 63 3.18 -7.02 5.76
N LYS A 64 2.65 -5.82 6.01
CA LYS A 64 2.41 -5.28 7.36
C LYS A 64 1.42 -4.12 7.32
N GLU A 65 0.91 -3.73 8.49
CA GLU A 65 0.24 -2.44 8.68
C GLU A 65 1.03 -1.59 9.68
N VAL A 66 1.11 -0.29 9.43
CA VAL A 66 1.71 0.69 10.34
C VAL A 66 0.65 1.74 10.63
N LYS A 67 0.64 2.23 11.88
CA LYS A 67 -0.22 3.36 12.23
C LYS A 67 0.59 4.63 11.95
N ASP A 68 -0.01 5.52 11.18
CA ASP A 68 0.49 6.88 10.97
C ASP A 68 0.52 7.66 12.31
#